data_AF-A0A7S2THF9-F1
#
_entry.id   AF-A0A7S2THF9-F1
#
_cell.length_a   1.000
_cell.length_b   1.000
_cell.length_c   1.000
_cell.angle_alpha   90.00
_cell.angle_beta   90.00
_cell.angle_gamma   90.00
#
_symmetry.space_group_name_H-M   'P 1'
#
loop_
_entity.id
_entity.type
_entity.pdbx_description
1 polymer ?
#
loop_
_entity_poly.entity_id
_entity_poly.type
_entity_poly.pdbx_seq_one_letter_code
_entity_poly.pdbx_strand_id
1 'polypeptide(L)'
;ASEAKRAAPDVVILSCEDVLVPEGGDTLFKGITYALTGCGLPYYVLTTQPKARASELLKAQDGDLFTEFTPDSRRLVSTDDKLAAVREIAGRTSPSTRLHFVDNDPEVLKAVAKDLGDSIRLYLTSWGPTSTTDEKQREEFLDEPYQVIGLTEFVELMKMGIIMAYGIDSHRQFALDALYRNPSSSS
;
A
#
# COMPACT_ATOMS: atom_id res chain seq x y z
N ALA A 1 13.93 10.51 35.01
CA ALA A 1 12.96 10.68 33.92
C ALA A 1 13.43 9.81 32.77
N SER A 2 12.70 8.72 32.48
CA SER A 2 12.95 7.88 31.32
C SER A 2 12.38 8.62 30.11
N GLU A 3 13.23 9.06 29.18
CA GLU A 3 12.75 9.48 27.86
C GLU A 3 12.07 8.27 27.23
N ALA A 4 10.73 8.30 27.17
CA ALA A 4 9.99 7.35 26.37
C ALA A 4 10.51 7.46 24.94
N LYS A 5 11.31 6.48 24.51
CA LYS A 5 11.88 6.38 23.17
C LYS A 5 10.69 6.42 22.20
N ARG A 6 10.43 7.58 21.61
CA ARG A 6 9.30 7.78 20.70
C ARG A 6 9.48 6.79 19.55
N ALA A 7 8.51 5.89 19.36
CA ALA A 7 8.57 4.91 18.28
C ALA A 7 8.79 5.65 16.96
N ALA A 8 9.68 5.11 16.11
CA ALA A 8 9.89 5.68 14.79
C ALA A 8 8.56 5.64 14.01
N PRO A 9 8.28 6.65 13.17
CA PRO A 9 7.05 6.65 12.38
C PRO A 9 7.01 5.43 11.45
N ASP A 10 5.80 4.95 11.18
CA ASP A 10 5.54 3.94 10.17
C ASP A 10 5.86 4.50 8.77
N VAL A 11 6.21 3.62 7.84
CA VAL A 11 6.62 3.98 6.47
C VAL A 11 5.75 3.23 5.47
N VAL A 12 5.29 3.95 4.45
CA VAL A 12 4.53 3.38 3.34
C VAL A 12 5.42 3.22 2.11
N ILE A 13 5.28 2.11 1.41
CA ILE A 13 5.94 1.81 0.14
C ILE A 13 4.83 1.52 -0.86
N LEU A 14 4.82 2.23 -1.97
CA LEU A 14 3.78 2.19 -2.98
C LEU A 14 4.39 1.81 -4.32
N SER A 15 3.90 0.75 -4.96
CA SER A 15 4.13 0.63 -6.40
C SER A 15 3.44 1.77 -7.14
N CYS A 16 4.02 2.24 -8.24
CA CYS A 16 3.50 3.37 -9.01
C CYS A 16 2.56 2.88 -10.10
N GLU A 17 3.08 2.03 -10.97
CA GLU A 17 2.33 1.41 -12.04
C GLU A 17 1.23 0.52 -11.45
N ASP A 18 0.04 0.65 -12.01
CA ASP A 18 -1.19 -0.08 -11.68
C ASP A 18 -1.78 0.12 -10.28
N VAL A 19 -1.04 0.78 -9.38
CA VAL A 19 -1.48 1.18 -8.05
C VAL A 19 -1.81 2.67 -8.01
N LEU A 20 -0.88 3.53 -8.45
CA LEU A 20 -1.08 4.99 -8.48
C LEU A 20 -1.51 5.48 -9.86
N VAL A 21 -0.99 4.86 -10.93
CA VAL A 21 -1.24 5.22 -12.34
C VAL A 21 -1.78 3.99 -13.07
N PRO A 22 -2.84 4.09 -13.90
CA PRO A 22 -3.29 2.97 -14.72
C PRO A 22 -2.22 2.47 -15.69
N GLU A 23 -2.28 1.21 -16.11
CA GLU A 23 -1.42 0.65 -17.15
C GLU A 23 -1.41 1.54 -18.41
N GLY A 24 -0.22 1.96 -18.85
CA GLY A 24 -0.05 2.85 -20.00
C GLY A 24 -0.60 4.27 -19.82
N GLY A 25 -1.09 4.61 -18.62
CA GLY A 25 -1.66 5.90 -18.29
C GLY A 25 -0.62 6.99 -18.01
N ASP A 26 -1.03 8.23 -18.18
CA ASP A 26 -0.25 9.43 -17.89
C ASP A 26 -0.85 10.29 -16.75
N THR A 27 -1.89 9.78 -16.10
CA THR A 27 -2.58 10.44 -14.99
C THR A 27 -2.81 9.48 -13.84
N LEU A 28 -2.73 9.98 -12.60
CA LEU A 28 -3.03 9.20 -11.41
C LEU A 28 -4.50 8.73 -11.38
N PHE A 29 -4.78 7.61 -10.72
CA PHE A 29 -6.16 7.22 -10.39
C PHE A 29 -6.84 8.34 -9.59
N LYS A 30 -8.16 8.47 -9.78
CA LYS A 30 -8.95 9.51 -9.11
C LYS A 30 -8.80 9.39 -7.59
N GLY A 31 -8.44 10.50 -6.94
CA GLY A 31 -8.29 10.59 -5.48
C GLY A 31 -6.87 10.34 -4.97
N ILE A 32 -5.97 9.75 -5.77
CA ILE A 32 -4.59 9.47 -5.36
C ILE A 32 -3.82 10.75 -5.00
N THR A 33 -3.92 11.81 -5.81
CA THR A 33 -3.27 13.09 -5.49
C THR A 33 -3.70 13.61 -4.12
N TYR A 34 -5.00 13.52 -3.82
CA TYR A 34 -5.55 13.96 -2.53
C TYR A 34 -5.09 13.06 -1.38
N ALA A 35 -5.08 11.74 -1.59
CA ALA A 35 -4.62 10.75 -0.63
C ALA A 35 -3.15 10.96 -0.25
N LEU A 36 -2.28 11.10 -1.24
CA LEU A 36 -0.87 11.36 -1.03
C LEU A 36 -0.69 12.68 -0.29
N THR A 37 -1.37 13.76 -0.72
CA THR A 37 -1.23 15.10 -0.11
C THR A 37 -1.66 15.12 1.36
N GLY A 38 -2.68 14.33 1.70
CA GLY A 38 -3.14 14.18 3.08
C GLY A 38 -2.30 13.21 3.92
N CYS A 39 -1.36 12.46 3.31
CA CYS A 39 -0.62 11.43 4.02
C CYS A 39 0.39 12.06 5.00
N GLY A 40 0.15 11.85 6.30
CA GLY A 40 1.05 12.31 7.37
C GLY A 40 2.24 11.38 7.64
N LEU A 41 2.40 10.31 6.87
CA LEU A 41 3.48 9.33 7.01
C LEU A 41 4.53 9.51 5.89
N PRO A 42 5.81 9.21 6.17
CA PRO A 42 6.81 9.08 5.11
C PRO A 42 6.42 7.95 4.16
N TYR A 43 6.57 8.20 2.86
CA TYR A 43 6.29 7.18 1.86
C TYR A 43 7.32 7.14 0.72
N TYR A 44 7.49 5.95 0.17
CA TYR A 44 8.34 5.65 -0.97
C TYR A 44 7.46 5.25 -2.14
N VAL A 45 7.80 5.70 -3.34
CA VAL A 45 7.16 5.22 -4.57
C VAL A 45 8.17 4.43 -5.38
N LEU A 46 7.83 3.17 -5.66
CA LEU A 46 8.55 2.27 -6.53
C LEU A 46 8.00 2.42 -7.94
N THR A 47 8.85 2.83 -8.88
CA THR A 47 8.41 3.06 -10.26
C THR A 47 9.44 2.56 -11.26
N THR A 48 8.93 2.10 -12.41
CA THR A 48 9.71 1.82 -13.61
C THR A 48 9.90 3.05 -14.49
N GLN A 49 9.15 4.13 -14.24
CA GLN A 49 9.25 5.35 -15.02
C GLN A 49 10.53 6.12 -14.70
N PRO A 50 11.09 6.87 -15.68
CA PRO A 50 12.19 7.77 -15.41
C PRO A 50 11.82 8.79 -14.32
N LYS A 51 12.79 9.11 -13.46
CA LYS A 51 12.63 10.04 -12.33
C LYS A 51 11.89 11.33 -12.65
N ALA A 52 12.26 11.99 -13.75
CA ALA A 52 11.64 13.24 -14.17
C ALA A 52 10.12 13.08 -14.41
N ARG A 53 9.72 11.94 -14.97
CA ARG A 53 8.33 11.62 -15.27
C ARG A 53 7.55 11.25 -14.02
N ALA A 54 8.11 10.40 -13.16
CA ALA A 54 7.50 10.06 -11.88
C ALA A 54 7.33 11.31 -11.00
N SER A 55 8.36 12.15 -10.95
CA SER A 55 8.31 13.44 -10.26
C SER A 55 7.23 14.35 -10.85
N GLU A 56 7.08 14.42 -12.18
CA GLU A 56 5.99 15.19 -12.81
C GLU A 56 4.59 14.68 -12.47
N LEU A 57 4.40 13.37 -12.40
CA LEU A 57 3.14 12.76 -12.00
C LEU A 57 2.81 13.03 -10.53
N LEU A 58 3.85 13.11 -9.70
CA LEU A 58 3.74 13.27 -8.24
C LEU A 58 4.01 14.71 -7.76
N LYS A 59 4.21 15.67 -8.68
CA LYS A 59 4.60 17.08 -8.46
C LYS A 59 3.59 17.92 -7.67
N ALA A 60 2.62 17.30 -7.01
CA ALA A 60 1.63 17.92 -6.14
C ALA A 60 2.08 17.99 -4.66
N GLN A 61 3.33 17.67 -4.33
CA GLN A 61 3.80 17.61 -2.94
C GLN A 61 4.92 18.60 -2.65
N ASP A 62 4.58 19.66 -1.93
CA ASP A 62 5.53 20.40 -1.10
C ASP A 62 5.82 19.55 0.15
N GLY A 63 7.04 18.99 0.26
CA GLY A 63 7.51 18.39 1.51
C GLY A 63 8.53 17.28 1.32
N ASP A 64 9.55 17.28 2.15
CA ASP A 64 10.67 16.33 2.24
C ASP A 64 10.26 14.86 2.56
N LEU A 65 8.98 14.48 2.41
CA LEU A 65 8.44 13.16 2.74
C LEU A 65 8.48 12.16 1.59
N PHE A 66 8.83 12.61 0.39
CA PHE A 66 9.01 11.77 -0.79
C PHE A 66 10.49 11.35 -0.90
N THR A 67 10.79 10.12 -0.53
CA THR A 67 12.06 9.51 -0.94
C THR A 67 11.81 8.60 -2.12
N GLU A 68 12.12 9.11 -3.30
CA GLU A 68 12.14 8.33 -4.52
C GLU A 68 13.15 7.19 -4.39
N PHE A 69 12.72 5.96 -4.63
CA PHE A 69 13.63 4.83 -4.75
C PHE A 69 13.51 4.22 -6.14
N THR A 70 14.37 4.71 -7.04
CA THR A 70 14.71 4.03 -8.28
C THR A 70 16.11 3.45 -8.08
N PRO A 71 16.28 2.12 -7.95
CA PRO A 71 17.61 1.55 -7.99
C PRO A 71 18.20 1.83 -9.38
N ASP A 72 19.36 2.49 -9.41
CA ASP A 72 20.17 2.87 -10.57
C ASP A 72 19.62 2.47 -11.94
N SER A 73 18.95 3.39 -12.64
CA SER A 73 18.72 3.36 -14.09
C SER A 73 18.04 2.12 -14.69
N ARG A 74 17.60 1.16 -13.88
CA ARG A 74 16.88 -0.05 -14.31
C ARG A 74 15.41 0.13 -13.98
N ARG A 75 14.56 -0.15 -14.96
CA ARG A 75 13.13 -0.28 -14.74
C ARG A 75 12.93 -1.40 -13.71
N LEU A 76 12.19 -1.15 -12.63
CA LEU A 76 11.73 -2.16 -11.67
C LEU A 76 10.69 -3.09 -12.33
N VAL A 77 11.10 -3.88 -13.33
CA VAL A 77 10.15 -4.67 -14.15
C VAL A 77 9.81 -5.99 -13.49
N SER A 78 10.72 -6.54 -12.67
CA SER A 78 10.56 -7.87 -12.11
C SER A 78 10.21 -7.88 -10.62
N THR A 79 9.64 -8.99 -10.16
CA THR A 79 9.43 -9.28 -8.74
C THR A 79 10.71 -9.16 -7.92
N ASP A 80 11.84 -9.64 -8.45
CA ASP A 80 13.13 -9.57 -7.77
C ASP A 80 13.61 -8.12 -7.59
N ASP A 81 13.39 -7.27 -8.60
CA ASP A 81 13.75 -5.85 -8.52
C ASP A 81 12.91 -5.12 -7.46
N LYS A 82 11.59 -5.35 -7.44
CA LYS A 82 10.69 -4.79 -6.42
C LYS A 82 11.06 -5.29 -5.02
N LEU A 83 11.33 -6.59 -4.86
CA LEU A 83 11.76 -7.17 -3.59
C LEU A 83 13.08 -6.55 -3.10
N ALA A 84 14.06 -6.37 -4.00
CA ALA A 84 15.33 -5.71 -3.67
C ALA A 84 15.12 -4.27 -3.20
N ALA A 85 14.23 -3.52 -3.86
CA ALA A 85 13.89 -2.16 -3.46
C ALA A 85 13.23 -2.11 -2.07
N VAL A 86 12.27 -3.00 -1.79
CA VAL A 86 11.62 -3.08 -0.47
C VAL A 86 12.65 -3.44 0.62
N ARG A 87 13.56 -4.39 0.37
CA ARG A 87 14.65 -4.74 1.29
C ARG A 87 15.57 -3.55 1.57
N GLU A 88 15.92 -2.80 0.55
CA GLU A 88 16.78 -1.63 0.71
C GLU A 88 16.12 -0.55 1.56
N ILE A 89 14.83 -0.28 1.32
CA ILE A 89 14.05 0.64 2.15
C ILE A 89 14.00 0.12 3.59
N ALA A 90 13.70 -1.17 3.80
CA ALA A 90 13.68 -1.78 5.12
C ALA A 90 15.01 -1.61 5.86
N GLY A 91 16.15 -1.82 5.18
CA GLY A 91 17.48 -1.64 5.75
C GLY A 91 17.85 -0.19 6.08
N ARG A 92 17.17 0.80 5.48
CA ARG A 92 17.32 2.23 5.78
C ARG A 92 16.43 2.70 6.93
N THR A 93 15.37 1.95 7.25
CA THR A 93 14.42 2.30 8.31
C THR A 93 14.84 1.76 9.68
N SER A 94 14.27 2.34 10.75
CA SER A 94 14.50 1.84 12.11
C SER A 94 13.91 0.43 12.26
N PRO A 95 14.54 -0.48 13.02
CA PRO A 95 13.92 -1.78 13.35
C PRO A 95 12.58 -1.67 14.10
N SER A 96 12.26 -0.50 14.65
CA SER A 96 10.98 -0.22 15.30
C SER A 96 9.92 0.40 14.39
N THR A 97 10.29 0.78 13.16
CA THR A 97 9.36 1.27 12.14
C THR A 97 8.58 0.09 11.58
N ARG A 98 7.26 0.22 11.51
CA ARG A 98 6.45 -0.73 10.72
C ARG A 98 6.44 -0.31 9.27
N LEU A 99 6.68 -1.27 8.38
CA LEU A 99 6.61 -1.08 6.95
C LEU A 99 5.23 -1.50 6.42
N HIS A 100 4.77 -0.77 5.42
CA HIS A 100 3.52 -1.03 4.72
C HIS A 100 3.79 -1.03 3.23
N PHE A 101 3.51 -2.13 2.53
CA PHE A 101 3.77 -2.22 1.09
C PHE A 101 2.51 -2.54 0.29
N VAL A 102 2.20 -1.67 -0.66
CA VAL A 102 1.00 -1.72 -1.51
C VAL A 102 1.42 -2.03 -2.95
N ASP A 103 0.92 -3.14 -3.48
CA ASP A 103 1.17 -3.60 -4.85
C ASP A 103 -0.11 -4.20 -5.45
N ASN A 104 -0.15 -4.36 -6.77
CA ASN A 104 -1.23 -5.00 -7.51
C ASN A 104 -0.87 -6.44 -7.93
N ASP A 105 0.37 -6.87 -7.72
CA ASP A 105 0.85 -8.20 -8.08
C ASP A 105 0.98 -9.12 -6.85
N PRO A 106 0.15 -10.18 -6.73
CA PRO A 106 0.19 -11.10 -5.60
C PRO A 106 1.50 -11.87 -5.50
N GLU A 107 2.19 -12.14 -6.63
CA GLU A 107 3.46 -12.87 -6.59
C GLU A 107 4.58 -12.01 -6.00
N VAL A 108 4.54 -10.69 -6.21
CA VAL A 108 5.44 -9.75 -5.55
C VAL A 108 5.17 -9.73 -4.04
N LEU A 109 3.90 -9.64 -3.64
CA LEU A 109 3.55 -9.64 -2.21
C LEU A 109 3.96 -10.94 -1.52
N LYS A 110 3.75 -12.10 -2.15
CA LYS A 110 4.22 -13.40 -1.63
C LYS A 110 5.74 -13.44 -1.48
N ALA A 111 6.49 -12.93 -2.47
CA ALA A 111 7.94 -12.87 -2.40
C ALA A 111 8.43 -11.99 -1.24
N VAL A 112 7.80 -10.83 -1.05
CA VAL A 112 8.08 -9.92 0.08
C VAL A 112 7.70 -10.56 1.42
N ALA A 113 6.54 -11.22 1.51
CA ALA A 113 6.11 -11.90 2.74
C ALA A 113 7.09 -13.00 3.16
N LYS A 114 7.55 -13.80 2.19
CA LYS A 114 8.52 -14.87 2.43
C LYS A 114 9.85 -14.35 2.99
N ASP A 115 10.24 -13.14 2.61
CA ASP A 115 11.52 -12.55 2.96
C ASP A 115 11.47 -11.73 4.26
N LEU A 116 10.48 -10.85 4.37
CA LEU A 116 10.37 -9.88 5.47
C LEU A 116 9.42 -10.33 6.58
N GLY A 117 8.55 -11.31 6.32
CA GLY A 117 7.59 -11.85 7.28
C GLY A 117 6.79 -10.75 7.98
N ASP A 118 6.65 -10.85 9.30
CA ASP A 118 5.84 -9.96 10.12
C ASP A 118 6.39 -8.53 10.26
N SER A 119 7.59 -8.25 9.74
CA SER A 119 8.18 -6.90 9.78
C SER A 119 7.51 -5.93 8.80
N ILE A 120 6.70 -6.45 7.88
CA ILE A 120 6.00 -5.67 6.87
C ILE A 120 4.54 -6.09 6.80
N ARG A 121 3.66 -5.11 6.60
CA ARG A 121 2.27 -5.36 6.27
C ARG A 121 2.06 -5.16 4.77
N LEU A 122 1.29 -6.06 4.17
CA LEU A 122 1.17 -6.17 2.73
C LEU A 122 -0.27 -5.91 2.29
N TYR A 123 -0.43 -5.20 1.18
CA TYR A 123 -1.74 -4.90 0.61
C TYR A 123 -1.79 -5.19 -0.87
N LEU A 124 -2.77 -5.99 -1.27
CA LEU A 124 -3.09 -6.24 -2.66
C LEU A 124 -4.18 -5.26 -3.08
N THR A 125 -3.91 -4.44 -4.09
CA THR A 125 -4.94 -3.55 -4.63
C THR A 125 -6.01 -4.34 -5.35
N SER A 126 -7.27 -3.95 -5.17
CA SER A 126 -8.41 -4.50 -5.91
C SER A 126 -8.69 -3.72 -7.21
N TRP A 127 -7.75 -2.88 -7.64
CA TRP A 127 -7.76 -2.13 -8.87
C TRP A 127 -6.40 -2.25 -9.58
N GLY A 128 -6.41 -2.05 -10.90
CA GLY A 128 -5.28 -2.36 -11.79
C GLY A 128 -5.55 -3.64 -12.63
N PRO A 129 -4.80 -3.87 -13.71
CA PRO A 129 -5.05 -4.95 -14.67
C PRO A 129 -4.83 -6.35 -14.08
N THR A 130 -3.91 -6.51 -13.12
CA THR A 130 -3.64 -7.77 -12.42
C THR A 130 -4.43 -7.89 -11.12
N SER A 131 -5.23 -6.88 -10.77
CA SER A 131 -6.02 -6.92 -9.56
C SER A 131 -7.16 -7.93 -9.69
N THR A 132 -7.35 -8.70 -8.63
CA THR A 132 -8.37 -9.73 -8.58
C THR A 132 -9.73 -9.08 -8.32
N THR A 133 -10.44 -8.81 -9.42
CA THR A 133 -11.82 -8.32 -9.40
C THR A 133 -12.84 -9.42 -9.15
N ASP A 134 -12.44 -10.69 -9.23
CA ASP A 134 -13.32 -11.84 -9.00
C ASP A 134 -13.37 -12.20 -7.51
N GLU A 135 -14.59 -12.32 -6.99
CA GLU A 135 -14.89 -12.74 -5.62
C GLU A 135 -14.31 -14.12 -5.31
N LYS A 136 -14.26 -15.02 -6.31
CA LYS A 136 -13.60 -16.34 -6.20
C LYS A 136 -12.09 -16.24 -6.02
N GLN A 137 -11.43 -15.36 -6.76
CA GLN A 137 -9.99 -15.16 -6.61
C GLN A 137 -9.68 -14.51 -5.25
N ARG A 138 -10.54 -13.62 -4.75
CA ARG A 138 -10.40 -13.08 -3.39
C ARG A 138 -10.50 -14.14 -2.31
N GLU A 139 -11.35 -15.15 -2.50
CA GLU A 139 -11.43 -16.31 -1.60
C GLU A 139 -10.14 -17.15 -1.65
N GLU A 140 -9.51 -17.31 -2.81
CA GLU A 140 -8.21 -17.99 -2.97
C GLU A 140 -7.07 -17.29 -2.21
N PHE A 141 -7.22 -16.00 -1.88
CA PHE A 141 -6.24 -15.22 -1.13
C PHE A 141 -6.56 -15.06 0.36
N LEU A 142 -7.59 -15.72 0.89
CA LEU A 142 -7.95 -15.60 2.32
C LEU A 142 -6.88 -16.16 3.27
N ASP A 143 -6.08 -17.11 2.81
CA ASP A 143 -4.99 -17.72 3.59
C ASP A 143 -3.63 -17.02 3.36
N GLU A 144 -3.61 -15.90 2.62
CA GLU A 144 -2.38 -15.21 2.23
C GLU A 144 -1.99 -14.09 3.22
N PRO A 145 -0.69 -13.74 3.30
CA PRO A 145 -0.18 -12.77 4.29
C PRO A 145 -0.48 -11.30 3.96
N TYR A 146 -1.39 -11.02 3.02
CA TYR A 146 -1.72 -9.66 2.57
C TYR A 146 -3.22 -9.36 2.64
N GLN A 147 -3.52 -8.08 2.80
CA GLN A 147 -4.87 -7.55 2.87
C GLN A 147 -5.30 -7.00 1.51
N VAL A 148 -6.43 -7.46 0.97
CA VAL A 148 -7.02 -6.85 -0.23
C VAL A 148 -7.62 -5.49 0.12
N ILE A 149 -7.30 -4.44 -0.63
CA ILE A 149 -7.77 -3.07 -0.41
C ILE A 149 -8.41 -2.49 -1.67
N GLY A 150 -9.52 -1.76 -1.52
CA GLY A 150 -10.17 -1.04 -2.63
C GLY A 150 -9.67 0.39 -2.82
N LEU A 151 -9.81 0.97 -4.03
CA LEU A 151 -9.25 2.30 -4.34
C LEU A 151 -9.80 3.39 -3.41
N THR A 152 -11.10 3.40 -3.17
CA THR A 152 -11.76 4.35 -2.26
C THR A 152 -11.23 4.20 -0.84
N GLU A 153 -11.08 2.95 -0.38
CA GLU A 153 -10.57 2.65 0.97
C GLU A 153 -9.11 3.10 1.10
N PHE A 154 -8.26 2.80 0.13
CA PHE A 154 -6.88 3.24 0.08
C PHE A 154 -6.74 4.76 0.16
N VAL A 155 -7.56 5.50 -0.60
CA VAL A 155 -7.55 6.98 -0.59
C VAL A 155 -7.87 7.53 0.80
N GLU A 156 -8.90 7.00 1.46
CA GLU A 156 -9.29 7.44 2.80
C GLU A 156 -8.22 7.07 3.85
N LEU A 157 -7.68 5.85 3.80
CA LEU A 157 -6.69 5.37 4.76
C LEU A 157 -5.37 6.15 4.66
N MET A 158 -4.88 6.40 3.45
CA MET A 158 -3.70 7.23 3.21
C MET A 158 -3.88 8.65 3.79
N LYS A 159 -5.03 9.27 3.54
CA LYS A 159 -5.36 10.62 4.04
C LYS A 159 -5.38 10.70 5.57
N MET A 160 -5.87 9.66 6.24
CA MET A 160 -5.90 9.67 7.70
C MET A 160 -4.52 9.48 8.33
N GLY A 161 -3.47 9.21 7.53
CA GLY A 161 -2.18 8.73 8.04
C GLY A 161 -2.32 7.36 8.71
N ILE A 162 -3.41 6.65 8.43
CA ILE A 162 -3.74 5.34 8.97
C ILE A 162 -3.61 4.36 7.82
N ILE A 163 -2.39 4.17 7.33
CA ILE A 163 -2.07 2.84 6.87
C ILE A 163 -1.81 2.01 8.13
N MET A 164 -2.92 1.44 8.64
CA MET A 164 -3.12 0.48 9.74
C MET A 164 -3.12 0.94 11.20
N ALA A 165 -4.34 1.08 11.72
CA ALA A 165 -4.67 0.65 13.08
C ALA A 165 -5.61 -0.59 13.12
N TYR A 166 -6.14 -1.07 12.00
CA TYR A 166 -7.16 -2.13 12.02
C TYR A 166 -6.91 -3.17 10.93
N GLY A 167 -6.53 -4.38 11.35
CA GLY A 167 -6.71 -5.55 10.51
C GLY A 167 -8.21 -5.73 10.27
N ILE A 168 -8.59 -5.98 9.02
CA ILE A 168 -10.00 -6.10 8.59
C ILE A 168 -10.74 -7.27 9.25
N ASP A 169 -10.06 -8.16 9.99
CA ASP A 169 -10.69 -9.34 10.59
C ASP A 169 -11.71 -9.03 11.70
N SER A 170 -11.58 -7.90 12.41
CA SER A 170 -12.49 -7.60 13.55
C SER A 170 -13.71 -6.75 13.18
N HIS A 171 -13.67 -6.03 12.06
CA HIS A 171 -14.72 -5.08 11.68
C HIS A 171 -15.53 -5.48 10.45
N ARG A 172 -15.04 -6.40 9.60
CA ARG A 172 -15.82 -6.88 8.45
C ARG A 172 -17.08 -7.63 8.90
N GLN A 173 -16.97 -8.47 9.94
CA GLN A 173 -18.13 -9.13 10.54
C GLN A 173 -19.09 -8.11 11.18
N PHE A 174 -18.57 -7.06 11.84
CA PHE A 174 -19.41 -6.06 12.49
C PHE A 174 -20.13 -5.14 11.50
N ALA A 175 -19.46 -4.72 10.43
CA ALA A 175 -20.05 -3.89 9.37
C ALA A 175 -21.05 -4.67 8.51
N LEU A 176 -20.76 -5.94 8.20
CA LEU A 176 -21.71 -6.82 7.51
C LEU A 176 -22.92 -7.16 8.41
N ASP A 177 -22.71 -7.46 9.69
CA ASP A 177 -23.81 -7.69 10.64
C ASP A 177 -24.68 -6.43 10.83
N ALA A 178 -24.08 -5.24 10.82
CA ALA A 178 -24.81 -3.97 10.93
C ALA A 178 -25.59 -3.62 9.65
N LEU A 179 -25.08 -3.99 8.47
CA LEU A 179 -25.74 -3.73 7.17
C LEU A 179 -26.79 -4.78 6.81
N TYR A 180 -26.68 -6.02 7.30
CA TYR A 180 -27.58 -7.14 6.97
C TYR A 180 -28.51 -7.58 8.11
N ARG A 181 -28.45 -6.96 9.30
CA ARG A 181 -29.53 -7.08 10.29
C ARG A 181 -30.75 -6.30 9.82
N ASN A 182 -31.64 -7.00 9.12
CA ASN A 182 -33.02 -6.57 8.92
C ASN A 182 -33.69 -6.31 10.29
N PRO A 183 -34.26 -5.12 10.56
CA PRO A 183 -35.07 -4.90 11.77
C PRO A 183 -36.47 -5.52 11.67
N SER A 184 -36.73 -6.41 10.72
CA SER A 184 -38.05 -6.99 10.46
C SER A 184 -38.08 -8.50 10.71
N SER A 185 -38.05 -8.88 11.98
CA SER A 185 -38.73 -10.09 12.48
C SER A 185 -38.95 -9.94 13.98
N SER A 186 -39.81 -9.00 14.36
CA SER A 186 -40.58 -9.10 15.59
C SER A 186 -42.05 -9.19 15.18
N SER A 187 -42.52 -10.43 15.10
CA SER A 187 -43.93 -10.81 15.14
C SER A 187 -44.04 -11.95 16.15
#